data_AF-A0A7J9JAJ4-F1
#
_entry.id   AF-A0A7J9JAJ4-F1
#
_cell.length_a   1.000
_cell.length_b   1.000
_cell.length_c   1.000
_cell.angle_alpha   90.00
_cell.angle_beta   90.00
_cell.angle_gamma   90.00
#
_symmetry.space_group_name_H-M   'P 1'
#
loop_
_entity.id
_entity.type
_entity.pdbx_description
1 polymer ?
#
loop_
_entity_poly.entity_id
_entity_poly.type
_entity_poly.pdbx_seq_one_letter_code
_entity_poly.pdbx_strand_id
1 'polypeptide(L)'
;MRNESGFEVIKKAIENLKLRHKDHIAAYGEGNDHRLTGRHETTDINTFSWGVANRGASVKVGRDTAKEGKWYFKDKRPASNMDPYVVISMIVETTILWKP
;
A
#
# COMPACT_ATOMS: atom_id res chain seq x y z
N MET A 1 4.26 12.13 7.58
CA MET A 1 3.87 10.83 8.15
C MET A 1 4.36 10.61 9.58
N ARG A 2 5.64 10.89 9.91
CA ARG A 2 6.21 10.66 11.26
C ARG A 2 5.93 11.76 12.29
N ASN A 3 5.69 12.99 11.83
CA ASN A 3 5.40 14.13 12.69
C ASN A 3 3.94 14.11 13.19
N GLU A 4 3.61 15.03 14.10
CA GLU A 4 2.23 15.26 14.53
C GLU A 4 1.31 15.52 13.34
N SER A 5 0.05 15.07 13.47
CA SER A 5 -0.93 15.07 12.38
C SER A 5 -0.47 14.31 11.11
N GLY A 6 0.54 13.44 11.25
CA GLY A 6 1.12 12.67 10.15
C GLY A 6 0.14 11.67 9.51
N PHE A 7 -0.97 11.35 10.18
CA PHE A 7 -2.01 10.46 9.69
C PHE A 7 -2.74 10.99 8.45
N GLU A 8 -2.95 12.30 8.33
CA GLU A 8 -3.55 12.88 7.12
C GLU A 8 -2.63 12.72 5.91
N VAL A 9 -1.31 12.84 6.12
CA VAL A 9 -0.30 12.55 5.08
C VAL A 9 -0.33 11.07 4.69
N ILE A 10 -0.56 10.17 5.65
CA ILE A 10 -0.71 8.72 5.39
C ILE A 10 -1.96 8.48 4.53
N LYS A 11 -3.12 9.02 4.91
CA LYS A 11 -4.36 8.86 4.13
C LYS A 11 -4.19 9.37 2.70
N LYS A 12 -3.61 10.56 2.53
CA LYS A 12 -3.34 11.14 1.20
C LYS A 12 -2.44 10.23 0.36
N ALA A 13 -1.35 9.70 0.94
CA ALA A 13 -0.47 8.77 0.23
C ALA A 13 -1.19 7.48 -0.19
N ILE A 14 -2.07 6.95 0.66
CA ILE A 14 -2.88 5.76 0.36
C ILE A 14 -3.87 6.04 -0.78
N GLU A 15 -4.52 7.21 -0.80
CA GLU A 15 -5.40 7.59 -1.91
C GLU A 15 -4.63 7.72 -3.22
N ASN A 16 -3.41 8.27 -3.22
CA ASN A 16 -2.57 8.27 -4.43
C ASN A 16 -2.24 6.84 -4.91
N LEU A 17 -1.89 5.93 -3.98
CA LEU A 17 -1.62 4.53 -4.30
C LEU A 17 -2.84 3.80 -4.88
N LYS A 18 -4.06 4.20 -4.48
CA LYS A 18 -5.31 3.69 -5.04
C LYS A 18 -5.46 4.09 -6.50
N LEU A 19 -5.18 5.35 -6.83
CA LEU A 19 -5.31 5.88 -8.19
C LEU A 19 -4.36 5.18 -9.18
N ARG A 20 -3.17 4.77 -8.72
CA ARG A 20 -2.18 4.05 -9.52
C ARG A 20 -2.14 2.54 -9.24
N HIS A 21 -3.22 1.97 -8.73
CA HIS A 21 -3.23 0.56 -8.29
C HIS A 21 -2.77 -0.40 -9.39
N LYS A 22 -3.26 -0.24 -10.63
CA LYS A 22 -2.91 -1.11 -11.77
C LYS A 22 -1.42 -1.02 -12.12
N ASP A 23 -0.87 0.18 -12.19
CA ASP A 23 0.55 0.40 -12.47
C ASP A 23 1.44 -0.30 -11.44
N HIS A 24 1.12 -0.15 -10.16
CA HIS A 24 1.85 -0.79 -9.08
C HIS A 24 1.75 -2.33 -9.17
N ILE A 25 0.55 -2.89 -9.38
CA ILE A 25 0.38 -4.35 -9.51
C ILE A 25 1.22 -4.93 -10.65
N ALA A 26 1.28 -4.26 -11.80
CA ALA A 26 2.08 -4.70 -12.94
C ALA A 26 3.58 -4.79 -12.63
N ALA A 27 4.08 -4.00 -11.68
CA ALA A 27 5.48 -3.97 -11.27
C ALA A 27 5.79 -4.77 -9.99
N TYR A 28 4.78 -5.32 -9.32
CA TYR A 28 4.89 -5.89 -7.97
C TYR A 28 5.23 -7.39 -7.94
N GLY A 29 5.87 -7.88 -9.01
CA GLY A 29 6.31 -9.27 -9.17
C GLY A 29 5.36 -10.10 -10.03
N GLU A 30 5.93 -11.01 -10.82
CA GLU A 30 5.18 -11.90 -11.71
C GLU A 30 4.43 -13.00 -10.94
N GLY A 31 3.28 -13.45 -11.48
CA GLY A 31 2.45 -14.50 -10.89
C GLY A 31 1.71 -14.08 -9.61
N ASN A 32 1.64 -12.79 -9.33
CA ASN A 32 1.03 -12.26 -8.11
C ASN A 32 -0.49 -12.48 -8.04
N ASP A 33 -1.14 -12.68 -9.19
CA ASP A 33 -2.56 -13.05 -9.33
C ASP A 33 -2.89 -14.39 -8.67
N HIS A 34 -1.96 -15.34 -8.67
CA HIS A 34 -2.12 -16.60 -7.94
C HIS A 34 -2.15 -16.40 -6.41
N ARG A 35 -1.54 -15.32 -5.91
CA ARG A 35 -1.43 -15.01 -4.47
C ARG A 35 -2.53 -14.05 -4.01
N LEU A 36 -2.75 -12.96 -4.75
CA LEU A 36 -3.70 -11.88 -4.43
C LEU A 36 -5.13 -12.28 -4.82
N THR A 37 -5.71 -13.18 -4.03
CA THR A 37 -7.01 -13.81 -4.28
C THR A 37 -8.12 -13.32 -3.35
N GLY A 38 -7.79 -12.42 -2.42
CA GLY A 38 -8.69 -12.01 -1.32
C GLY A 38 -8.79 -13.02 -0.18
N ARG A 39 -8.13 -14.18 -0.29
CA ARG A 39 -8.05 -15.23 0.75
C ARG A 39 -6.68 -15.20 1.42
N HIS A 40 -6.52 -15.96 2.51
CA HIS A 40 -5.23 -16.17 3.18
C HIS A 40 -4.51 -14.87 3.58
N GLU A 41 -5.24 -13.92 4.15
CA GLU A 41 -4.71 -12.60 4.54
C GLU A 41 -4.12 -11.79 3.37
N THR A 42 -4.66 -11.97 2.16
CA THR A 42 -4.35 -11.16 0.97
C THR A 42 -5.58 -10.40 0.48
N THR A 43 -5.37 -9.44 -0.41
CA THR A 43 -6.43 -8.71 -1.13
C THR A 43 -6.67 -9.39 -2.48
N ASP A 44 -7.84 -9.20 -3.09
CA ASP A 44 -8.04 -9.52 -4.50
C ASP A 44 -7.19 -8.56 -5.36
N ILE A 45 -6.60 -9.08 -6.45
CA ILE A 45 -5.64 -8.35 -7.30
C ILE A 45 -6.25 -7.15 -8.04
N ASN A 46 -7.57 -7.16 -8.27
CA ASN A 46 -8.26 -6.13 -9.04
C ASN A 46 -8.86 -5.03 -8.17
N THR A 47 -8.87 -5.24 -6.85
CA THR A 47 -9.48 -4.34 -5.89
C THR A 47 -8.43 -3.70 -4.99
N PHE A 48 -8.52 -2.37 -4.87
CA PHE A 48 -7.73 -1.63 -3.88
C PHE A 48 -8.58 -1.39 -2.63
N SER A 49 -8.05 -1.79 -1.48
CA SER A 49 -8.64 -1.55 -0.17
C SER A 49 -7.57 -1.19 0.86
N TRP A 50 -7.96 -0.44 1.88
CA TRP A 50 -7.10 -0.17 3.03
C TRP A 50 -7.90 -0.17 4.33
N GLY A 51 -7.22 -0.43 5.45
CA GLY A 51 -7.86 -0.36 6.75
C GLY A 51 -6.91 -0.40 7.95
N VAL A 52 -7.42 0.01 9.10
CA VAL A 52 -6.71 -0.10 10.38
C VAL A 52 -6.79 -1.54 10.88
N ALA A 53 -5.63 -2.12 11.19
CA ALA A 53 -5.49 -3.51 11.63
C ALA A 53 -6.01 -4.59 10.66
N ASN A 54 -6.53 -4.22 9.49
CA ASN A 54 -7.08 -5.16 8.52
C ASN A 54 -5.95 -5.87 7.76
N ARG A 55 -5.84 -7.19 7.93
CA ARG A 55 -4.84 -7.99 7.20
C ARG A 55 -5.27 -8.34 5.78
N GLY A 56 -6.56 -8.42 5.48
CA GLY A 56 -7.06 -8.71 4.12
C GLY A 56 -7.00 -7.52 3.17
N ALA A 57 -6.71 -6.33 3.67
CA ALA A 57 -6.62 -5.13 2.85
C ALA A 57 -5.32 -5.06 2.04
N SER A 58 -5.35 -4.34 0.90
CA SER A 58 -4.17 -4.07 0.08
C SER A 58 -3.12 -3.25 0.84
N VAL A 59 -3.57 -2.24 1.60
CA VAL A 59 -2.74 -1.44 2.49
C VAL A 59 -3.25 -1.52 3.93
N LYS A 60 -2.34 -1.74 4.88
CA LYS A 60 -2.66 -1.81 6.31
C LYS A 60 -2.04 -0.66 7.08
N VAL A 61 -2.84 -0.04 7.95
CA VAL A 61 -2.37 0.88 9.00
C VAL A 61 -2.37 0.14 10.34
N GLY A 62 -1.31 0.31 11.14
CA GLY A 62 -1.22 -0.28 12.48
C GLY A 62 -2.21 0.35 13.47
N ARG A 63 -2.61 -0.39 14.52
CA ARG A 63 -3.47 0.18 15.59
C ARG A 63 -2.78 1.36 16.27
N ASP A 64 -1.50 1.23 16.56
CA ASP A 64 -0.71 2.29 17.21
C ASP A 64 -0.55 3.51 16.30
N THR A 65 -0.34 3.29 14.99
CA THR A 65 -0.33 4.37 13.99
C THR A 65 -1.64 5.14 13.96
N ALA A 66 -2.78 4.44 13.97
CA ALA A 66 -4.09 5.09 14.01
C ALA A 66 -4.34 5.80 15.35
N LYS A 67 -3.95 5.18 16.47
CA LYS A 67 -4.10 5.73 17.83
C LYS A 67 -3.27 7.00 18.03
N GLU A 68 -2.03 7.01 17.57
CA GLU A 68 -1.09 8.12 17.77
C GLU A 68 -1.16 9.18 16.67
N GLY A 69 -1.91 8.94 15.60
CA GLY A 69 -2.09 9.90 14.51
C GLY A 69 -0.81 10.18 13.69
N LYS A 70 0.18 9.28 13.74
CA LYS A 70 1.45 9.36 13.01
C LYS A 70 2.03 7.97 12.79
N TRP A 71 3.17 7.89 12.10
CA TRP A 71 3.97 6.69 11.79
C TRP A 71 3.95 6.22 10.32
N TYR A 72 3.57 4.98 10.04
CA TYR A 72 3.72 4.32 8.74
C TYR A 72 2.48 3.52 8.36
N PHE A 73 2.31 3.24 7.07
CA PHE A 73 1.41 2.20 6.56
C PHE A 73 2.24 1.04 5.98
N LYS A 74 1.60 -0.09 5.68
CA LYS A 74 2.21 -1.27 5.06
C LYS A 74 1.49 -1.60 3.76
N ASP A 75 2.16 -1.48 2.62
CA ASP A 75 1.68 -2.01 1.35
C ASP A 75 1.92 -3.52 1.31
N LYS A 76 0.85 -4.32 1.18
CA LYS A 76 0.89 -5.79 1.22
C LYS A 76 0.82 -6.43 -0.18
N ARG A 77 0.71 -5.60 -1.22
CA ARG A 77 0.55 -6.03 -2.60
C ARG A 77 1.84 -6.56 -3.25
N PRO A 78 3.07 -6.16 -2.88
CA PRO A 78 4.28 -6.76 -3.46
C PRO A 78 4.34 -8.26 -3.22
N ALA A 79 4.69 -9.03 -4.26
CA ALA A 79 4.96 -10.45 -4.17
C ALA A 79 6.34 -10.72 -3.55
N SER A 80 6.61 -11.97 -3.18
CA SER A 80 7.90 -12.37 -2.58
C SER A 80 9.08 -12.26 -3.55
N ASN A 81 8.82 -12.28 -4.86
CA ASN A 81 9.79 -12.12 -5.94
C ASN A 81 9.87 -10.67 -6.47
N MET A 82 9.28 -9.70 -5.78
CA MET A 82 9.33 -8.30 -6.21
C MET A 82 10.77 -7.78 -6.28
N ASP A 83 11.08 -6.93 -7.28
CA ASP A 83 12.32 -6.17 -7.29
C ASP A 83 12.19 -4.98 -6.30
N PRO A 84 13.00 -4.93 -5.24
CA PRO A 84 12.90 -3.88 -4.23
C PRO A 84 13.20 -2.47 -4.80
N TYR A 85 14.07 -2.35 -5.81
CA TYR A 85 14.39 -1.05 -6.41
C TYR A 85 13.20 -0.48 -7.18
N VAL A 86 12.50 -1.34 -7.92
CA VAL A 86 11.29 -0.97 -8.66
C VAL A 86 10.18 -0.60 -7.69
N VAL A 87 9.89 -1.45 -6.71
CA VAL A 87 8.78 -1.21 -5.77
C VAL A 87 8.99 0.04 -4.92
N ILE A 88 10.20 0.25 -4.38
CA ILE A 88 10.49 1.42 -3.55
C ILE A 88 10.42 2.71 -4.38
N SER A 89 11.01 2.71 -5.58
CA SER A 89 11.00 3.90 -6.45
C SER A 89 9.57 4.29 -6.85
N MET A 90 8.73 3.33 -7.22
CA MET A 90 7.32 3.59 -7.53
C MET A 90 6.51 4.07 -6.33
N ILE A 91 6.73 3.53 -5.13
CA ILE A 91 6.06 4.03 -3.91
C ILE A 91 6.44 5.49 -3.67
N VAL A 92 7.73 5.84 -3.78
CA VAL A 92 8.20 7.22 -3.60
C VAL A 92 7.63 8.13 -4.67
N GLU A 93 7.67 7.71 -5.93
CA GLU A 93 7.12 8.48 -7.05
C GLU A 93 5.64 8.79 -6.79
N THR A 94 4.81 7.77 -6.55
CA THR A 94 3.36 7.94 -6.37
C THR A 94 2.99 8.73 -5.11
N THR A 95 3.76 8.61 -4.03
CA THR A 95 3.40 9.22 -2.73
C THR A 95 4.05 10.58 -2.47
N ILE A 96 5.10 10.95 -3.20
CA ILE A 96 5.86 12.18 -2.98
C ILE A 96 5.91 13.07 -4.23
N LEU A 97 6.25 12.51 -5.39
CA LEU A 97 6.58 13.29 -6.59
C LEU A 97 5.37 13.51 -7.51
N TRP A 98 4.54 12.48 -7.64
CA TRP A 98 3.41 12.44 -8.54
C TRP A 98 2.25 13.29 -8.01
N LYS A 99 1.57 13.96 -8.95
CA LYS A 99 0.37 14.75 -8.69
C LYS A 99 -0.76 14.16 -9.55
N PRO A 100 -1.88 13.71 -8.94
CA PRO A 100 -3.05 13.24 -9.66
C PRO A 100 -3.70 14.32 -10.51
#